data_AF-R7CJJ3-F1
#
_entry.id   AF-R7CJJ3-F1
#
_cell.length_a   1.000
_cell.length_b   1.000
_cell.length_c   1.000
_cell.angle_alpha   90.00
_cell.angle_beta   90.00
_cell.angle_gamma   90.00
#
_symmetry.space_group_name_H-M   'P 1'
#
loop_
_entity.id
_entity.type
_entity.pdbx_description
1 polymer ?
#
loop_
_entity_poly.entity_id
_entity_poly.type
_entity_poly.pdbx_seq_one_letter_code
_entity_poly.pdbx_strand_id
1 'polypeptide(L)'
;MLYTPAINKALKICGKVHLDQTDKNEVPYLAHPLHLAEQMDTEEEICTALLHDVLEDGLLSSDNLLEQGIPETVVDAVLLLTKKEDMPYFDYIQSIADGTSENQATQDSQSATFTEEVFSIARKVKLADLRHNSELGRLSVVSSRDIKRLEKYRKAQTILGDLTFKHRTPFGSITVEVNKKPYAFHVKQDLEQRGISLEIDTLPLSIDDLLMVRYDFGGKIVDYESNETTVSTIYQKGQTLIRVEAFSGSKFNYSEHAPYQLINRTGTYKIVNDPIKFRSYPHDHIITLSFSWEQNESETYRMTL
;
A
#
# COMPACT_ATOMS: atom_id res chain seq x y z
N MET A 1 -19.95 -3.82 -0.34
CA MET A 1 -20.01 -4.88 -1.37
C MET A 1 -21.38 -4.89 -2.04
N LEU A 2 -21.41 -4.92 -3.38
CA LEU A 2 -22.62 -5.09 -4.18
C LEU A 2 -23.11 -6.55 -4.12
N TYR A 3 -24.39 -6.80 -4.41
CA TYR A 3 -24.96 -8.16 -4.44
C TYR A 3 -25.65 -8.42 -5.77
N THR A 4 -24.88 -8.87 -6.74
CA THR A 4 -25.35 -9.22 -8.08
C THR A 4 -25.34 -10.73 -8.28
N PRO A 5 -25.98 -11.27 -9.34
CA PRO A 5 -25.94 -12.70 -9.63
C PRO A 5 -24.51 -13.26 -9.75
N ALA A 6 -23.59 -12.52 -10.36
CA ALA A 6 -22.18 -12.91 -10.50
C ALA A 6 -21.49 -12.96 -9.13
N ILE A 7 -21.61 -11.92 -8.31
CA ILE A 7 -21.02 -11.87 -6.95
C ILE A 7 -21.58 -13.00 -6.08
N ASN A 8 -22.89 -13.23 -6.11
CA ASN A 8 -23.52 -14.33 -5.37
C ASN A 8 -22.98 -15.70 -5.80
N LYS A 9 -22.58 -15.86 -7.06
CA LYS A 9 -21.99 -17.09 -7.57
C LYS A 9 -20.54 -17.21 -7.16
N ALA A 10 -19.76 -16.14 -7.28
CA ALA A 10 -18.38 -16.05 -6.78
C ALA A 10 -18.30 -16.37 -5.28
N LEU A 11 -19.19 -15.79 -4.45
CA LEU A 11 -19.29 -16.08 -3.02
C LEU A 11 -19.54 -17.58 -2.74
N LYS A 12 -20.45 -18.22 -3.50
CA LYS A 12 -20.74 -19.64 -3.35
C LYS A 12 -19.57 -20.53 -3.75
N ILE A 13 -18.82 -20.14 -4.78
CA ILE A 13 -17.62 -20.87 -5.21
C ILE A 13 -16.53 -20.71 -4.15
N CYS A 14 -16.18 -19.48 -3.79
CA CYS A 14 -15.23 -19.12 -2.74
C CYS A 14 -15.52 -19.88 -1.43
N GLY A 15 -16.77 -19.84 -0.95
CA GLY A 15 -17.18 -20.53 0.28
C GLY A 15 -17.10 -22.05 0.20
N LYS A 16 -17.28 -22.65 -0.98
CA LYS A 16 -17.12 -24.11 -1.16
C LYS A 16 -15.65 -24.52 -1.19
N VAL A 17 -14.81 -23.77 -1.89
CA VAL A 17 -13.38 -24.08 -2.03
C VAL A 17 -12.67 -23.93 -0.68
N HIS A 18 -12.98 -22.87 0.06
CA HIS A 18 -12.27 -22.53 1.30
C HIS A 18 -13.00 -22.98 2.57
N LEU A 19 -14.00 -23.88 2.47
CA LEU A 19 -14.89 -24.26 3.59
C LEU A 19 -14.13 -24.75 4.83
N ASP A 20 -13.17 -25.66 4.63
CA ASP A 20 -12.36 -26.26 5.69
C ASP A 20 -10.92 -25.70 5.72
N GLN A 21 -10.65 -24.68 4.91
CA GLN A 21 -9.33 -24.05 4.84
C GLN A 21 -9.16 -23.05 5.98
N THR A 22 -8.01 -23.13 6.65
CA THR A 22 -7.58 -22.15 7.64
C THR A 22 -6.36 -21.39 7.16
N ASP A 23 -6.23 -20.14 7.61
CA ASP A 23 -5.00 -19.38 7.43
C ASP A 23 -3.91 -19.86 8.41
N LYS A 24 -2.76 -19.19 8.38
CA LYS A 24 -1.60 -19.55 9.23
C LYS A 24 -1.86 -19.36 10.73
N ASN A 25 -2.97 -18.73 11.11
CA ASN A 25 -3.38 -18.49 12.49
C ASN A 25 -4.60 -19.34 12.88
N GLU A 26 -4.92 -20.38 12.10
CA GLU A 26 -6.08 -21.26 12.32
C GLU A 26 -7.43 -20.53 12.19
N VAL A 27 -7.45 -19.32 11.62
CA VAL A 27 -8.68 -18.57 11.34
C VAL A 27 -9.25 -19.05 10.00
N PRO A 28 -10.58 -19.18 9.84
CA PRO A 28 -11.18 -19.56 8.56
C PRO A 28 -10.69 -18.68 7.40
N TYR A 29 -10.12 -19.33 6.37
CA TYR A 29 -9.47 -18.62 5.26
C TYR A 29 -10.45 -17.72 4.50
N LEU A 30 -11.73 -18.09 4.47
CA LEU A 30 -12.81 -17.33 3.84
C LEU A 30 -12.86 -15.84 4.27
N ALA A 31 -12.40 -15.51 5.48
CA ALA A 31 -12.31 -14.12 5.93
C ALA A 31 -11.38 -13.27 5.05
N HIS A 32 -10.33 -13.87 4.46
CA HIS A 32 -9.37 -13.17 3.61
C HIS A 32 -9.96 -12.69 2.28
N PRO A 33 -10.52 -13.56 1.41
CA PRO A 33 -11.18 -13.11 0.18
C PRO A 33 -12.35 -12.13 0.43
N LEU A 34 -13.11 -12.31 1.52
CA LEU A 34 -14.17 -11.38 1.91
C LEU A 34 -13.63 -10.00 2.25
N HIS A 35 -12.55 -9.92 3.04
CA HIS A 35 -11.89 -8.66 3.38
C HIS A 35 -11.35 -7.93 2.14
N LEU A 36 -10.85 -8.66 1.14
CA LEU A 36 -10.43 -8.06 -0.13
C LEU A 36 -11.64 -7.52 -0.90
N ALA A 37 -12.70 -8.31 -1.02
CA ALA A 37 -13.92 -7.96 -1.74
C ALA A 37 -14.63 -6.71 -1.17
N GLU A 38 -14.54 -6.47 0.13
CA GLU A 38 -15.08 -5.27 0.78
C GLU A 38 -14.40 -3.96 0.35
N GLN A 39 -13.16 -4.04 -0.16
CA GLN A 39 -12.36 -2.90 -0.60
C GLN A 39 -12.49 -2.64 -2.11
N MET A 40 -13.29 -3.43 -2.82
CA MET A 40 -13.48 -3.34 -4.26
C MET A 40 -14.75 -2.55 -4.60
N ASP A 41 -14.73 -1.87 -5.75
CA ASP A 41 -15.77 -0.92 -6.15
C ASP A 41 -16.72 -1.50 -7.20
N THR A 42 -16.19 -2.31 -8.14
CA THR A 42 -16.97 -2.88 -9.25
C THR A 42 -17.33 -4.34 -9.04
N GLU A 43 -18.31 -4.85 -9.82
CA GLU A 43 -18.70 -6.26 -9.80
C GLU A 43 -17.51 -7.18 -10.13
N GLU A 44 -16.74 -6.83 -11.15
CA GLU A 44 -15.61 -7.61 -11.64
C GLU A 44 -14.46 -7.63 -10.63
N GLU A 45 -14.15 -6.49 -10.00
CA GLU A 45 -13.17 -6.40 -8.93
C GLU A 45 -13.58 -7.24 -7.71
N ILE A 46 -14.86 -7.14 -7.28
CA ILE A 46 -15.41 -7.92 -6.18
C ILE A 46 -15.32 -9.42 -6.48
N CYS A 47 -15.77 -9.85 -7.66
CA CYS A 47 -15.72 -11.26 -8.05
C CYS A 47 -14.28 -11.77 -8.13
N THR A 48 -13.37 -10.97 -8.69
CA THR A 48 -11.94 -11.32 -8.78
C THR A 48 -11.33 -11.46 -7.38
N ALA A 49 -11.60 -10.53 -6.47
CA ALA A 49 -11.12 -10.61 -5.09
C ALA A 49 -11.63 -11.85 -4.35
N LEU A 50 -12.91 -12.24 -4.56
CA LEU A 50 -13.47 -13.46 -3.98
C LEU A 50 -12.84 -14.74 -4.53
N LEU A 51 -12.38 -14.71 -5.78
CA LEU A 51 -11.93 -15.89 -6.52
C LEU A 51 -10.40 -15.97 -6.69
N HIS A 52 -9.63 -14.98 -6.23
CA HIS A 52 -8.22 -14.84 -6.59
C HIS A 52 -7.34 -16.07 -6.29
N ASP A 53 -7.68 -16.85 -5.27
CA ASP A 53 -6.92 -18.05 -4.87
C ASP A 53 -7.61 -19.38 -5.20
N VAL A 54 -8.79 -19.37 -5.82
CA VAL A 54 -9.58 -20.60 -5.99
C VAL A 54 -8.97 -21.60 -6.97
N LEU A 55 -7.99 -21.14 -7.76
CA LEU A 55 -7.26 -21.96 -8.73
C LEU A 55 -5.93 -22.50 -8.18
N GLU A 56 -5.42 -22.02 -7.03
CA GLU A 56 -4.07 -22.35 -6.55
C GLU A 56 -3.90 -23.85 -6.22
N ASP A 57 -4.94 -24.49 -5.67
CA ASP A 57 -4.90 -25.90 -5.26
C ASP A 57 -5.29 -26.88 -6.40
N GLY A 58 -5.59 -26.38 -7.60
CA GLY A 58 -5.95 -27.20 -8.78
C GLY A 58 -7.30 -27.93 -8.69
N LEU A 59 -8.13 -27.62 -7.69
CA LEU A 59 -9.47 -28.20 -7.53
C LEU A 59 -10.49 -27.67 -8.54
N LEU A 60 -10.25 -26.48 -9.08
CA LEU A 60 -11.04 -25.82 -10.11
C LEU A 60 -10.14 -25.37 -11.25
N SER A 61 -10.65 -25.44 -12.48
CA SER A 61 -10.05 -24.79 -13.65
C SER A 61 -10.77 -23.49 -14.01
N SER A 62 -10.15 -22.66 -14.85
CA SER A 62 -10.79 -21.50 -15.48
C SER A 62 -12.07 -21.87 -16.24
N ASP A 63 -12.06 -22.99 -16.96
CA ASP A 63 -13.23 -23.50 -17.68
C ASP A 63 -14.40 -23.79 -16.73
N ASN A 64 -14.12 -24.35 -15.55
CA ASN A 64 -15.15 -24.58 -14.53
C ASN A 64 -15.76 -23.28 -14.02
N LEU A 65 -15.01 -22.17 -13.97
CA LEU A 65 -15.54 -20.86 -13.59
C LEU A 65 -16.44 -20.29 -14.70
N LEU A 66 -16.03 -20.40 -15.96
CA LEU A 66 -16.81 -19.97 -17.13
C LEU A 66 -18.11 -20.76 -17.28
N GLU A 67 -18.08 -22.09 -17.12
CA GLU A 67 -19.27 -22.95 -17.11
C GLU A 67 -20.22 -22.60 -15.96
N GLN A 68 -19.65 -22.18 -14.83
CA GLN A 68 -20.37 -21.59 -13.72
C GLN A 68 -20.76 -20.13 -13.98
N GLY A 69 -20.69 -19.60 -15.20
CA GLY A 69 -21.20 -18.28 -15.54
C GLY A 69 -20.52 -17.14 -14.80
N ILE A 70 -19.28 -17.33 -14.36
CA ILE A 70 -18.42 -16.22 -13.95
C ILE A 70 -18.00 -15.45 -15.22
N PRO A 71 -18.05 -14.11 -15.23
CA PRO A 71 -17.67 -13.32 -16.40
C PRO A 71 -16.23 -13.60 -16.86
N GLU A 72 -15.99 -13.60 -18.18
CA GLU A 72 -14.67 -13.84 -18.77
C GLU A 72 -13.59 -12.89 -18.23
N THR A 73 -13.93 -11.59 -18.10
CA THR A 73 -13.05 -10.57 -17.52
C THR A 73 -12.56 -10.91 -16.11
N VAL A 74 -13.42 -11.54 -15.30
CA VAL A 74 -13.09 -12.01 -13.94
C VAL A 74 -12.19 -13.23 -14.00
N VAL A 75 -12.53 -14.21 -14.85
CA VAL A 75 -11.73 -15.43 -15.00
C VAL A 75 -10.32 -15.09 -15.48
N ASP A 76 -10.18 -14.19 -16.44
CA ASP A 76 -8.91 -13.68 -16.93
C ASP A 76 -8.10 -12.99 -15.83
N ALA A 77 -8.73 -12.17 -15.00
CA ALA A 77 -8.06 -11.50 -13.89
C ALA A 77 -7.59 -12.51 -12.82
N VAL A 78 -8.41 -13.53 -12.50
CA VAL A 78 -8.02 -14.63 -11.59
C VAL A 78 -6.87 -15.45 -12.16
N LEU A 79 -6.86 -15.71 -13.47
CA LEU A 79 -5.75 -16.35 -14.15
C LEU A 79 -4.46 -15.53 -14.00
N LEU A 80 -4.51 -14.21 -14.26
CA LEU A 80 -3.36 -13.34 -14.04
C LEU A 80 -2.87 -13.36 -12.60
N LEU A 81 -3.76 -13.53 -11.62
CA LEU A 81 -3.43 -13.60 -10.19
C LEU A 81 -2.89 -14.96 -9.74
N THR A 82 -3.08 -16.01 -10.53
CA THR A 82 -2.57 -17.35 -10.21
C THR A 82 -1.13 -17.50 -10.72
N LYS A 83 -0.15 -17.52 -9.81
CA LYS A 83 1.28 -17.60 -10.18
C LYS A 83 1.63 -19.02 -10.65
N LYS A 84 2.32 -19.14 -11.79
CA LYS A 84 2.93 -20.43 -12.18
C LYS A 84 4.01 -20.89 -11.21
N GLU A 85 4.14 -22.21 -11.05
CA GLU A 85 5.11 -22.82 -10.13
C GLU A 85 6.56 -22.37 -10.42
N ASP A 86 6.99 -22.47 -11.68
CA ASP A 86 8.36 -22.18 -12.13
C ASP A 86 8.70 -20.69 -12.30
N MET A 87 7.71 -19.79 -12.24
CA MET A 87 7.94 -18.36 -12.45
C MET A 87 8.54 -17.70 -11.21
N PRO A 88 9.69 -17.00 -11.32
CA PRO A 88 10.24 -16.21 -10.24
C PRO A 88 9.23 -15.16 -9.77
N TYR A 89 9.11 -15.00 -8.46
CA TYR A 89 8.05 -14.18 -7.88
C TYR A 89 8.05 -12.72 -8.36
N PHE A 90 9.21 -12.09 -8.48
CA PHE A 90 9.26 -10.69 -8.91
C PHE A 90 9.00 -10.51 -10.40
N ASP A 91 9.33 -11.50 -11.23
CA ASP A 91 8.99 -11.49 -12.66
C ASP A 91 7.47 -11.58 -12.82
N TYR A 92 6.81 -12.39 -11.99
CA TYR A 92 5.35 -12.48 -11.92
C TYR A 92 4.70 -11.14 -11.51
N ILE A 93 5.22 -10.48 -10.48
CA ILE A 93 4.71 -9.17 -10.07
C ILE A 93 4.96 -8.13 -11.16
N GLN A 94 6.12 -8.18 -11.83
CA GLN A 94 6.47 -7.29 -12.92
C GLN A 94 5.55 -7.49 -14.13
N SER A 95 5.18 -8.74 -14.47
CA SER A 95 4.25 -8.98 -15.58
C SER A 95 2.86 -8.40 -15.33
N ILE A 96 2.37 -8.46 -14.09
CA ILE A 96 1.11 -7.81 -13.70
C ILE A 96 1.24 -6.29 -13.78
N ALA A 97 2.37 -5.73 -13.33
CA ALA A 97 2.62 -4.29 -13.38
C ALA A 97 2.67 -3.77 -14.83
N ASP A 98 3.43 -4.43 -15.69
CA ASP A 98 3.70 -4.03 -17.07
C ASP A 98 2.56 -4.36 -18.04
N GLY A 99 1.59 -5.19 -17.62
CA GLY A 99 0.50 -5.61 -18.49
C GLY A 99 0.92 -6.70 -19.48
N THR A 100 1.81 -7.62 -19.08
CA THR A 100 2.31 -8.68 -19.95
C THR A 100 1.74 -10.04 -19.57
N SER A 101 1.46 -10.88 -20.58
CA SER A 101 0.91 -12.23 -20.38
C SER A 101 1.98 -13.28 -20.06
N GLU A 102 3.16 -12.92 -19.58
CA GLU A 102 4.27 -13.88 -19.31
C GLU A 102 3.89 -14.91 -18.23
N ASN A 103 3.05 -14.51 -17.28
CA ASN A 103 2.46 -15.42 -16.29
C ASN A 103 1.42 -16.38 -16.89
N GLN A 104 1.16 -16.37 -18.20
CA GLN A 104 0.27 -17.30 -18.92
C GLN A 104 1.03 -18.01 -20.05
N ALA A 105 1.12 -19.33 -20.01
CA ALA A 105 1.82 -20.14 -21.00
C ALA A 105 0.78 -21.08 -21.56
N THR A 106 0.31 -20.81 -22.76
CA THR A 106 -0.49 -21.79 -23.47
C THR A 106 0.46 -22.73 -24.20
N GLN A 107 0.50 -23.99 -23.78
CA GLN A 107 0.85 -25.08 -24.70
C GLN A 107 -0.28 -25.32 -25.72
N ASP A 108 -1.49 -24.78 -25.48
CA ASP A 108 -2.60 -24.83 -26.41
C ASP A 108 -3.03 -23.43 -26.86
N SER A 109 -2.48 -23.01 -28.00
CA SER A 109 -3.14 -22.27 -29.07
C SER A 109 -4.27 -21.30 -28.68
N GLN A 110 -3.90 -20.17 -28.06
CA GLN A 110 -4.28 -18.81 -28.46
C GLN A 110 -3.57 -17.88 -27.49
N SER A 111 -2.87 -16.87 -28.01
CA SER A 111 -2.31 -15.80 -27.20
C SER A 111 -3.48 -15.03 -26.57
N ALA A 112 -3.93 -15.44 -25.38
CA ALA A 112 -4.95 -14.72 -24.63
C ALA A 112 -4.47 -13.26 -24.52
N THR A 113 -5.18 -12.38 -25.22
CA THR A 113 -4.86 -10.96 -25.26
C THR A 113 -5.68 -10.32 -24.16
N PHE A 114 -5.10 -10.25 -22.96
CA PHE A 114 -5.73 -9.56 -21.85
C PHE A 114 -5.83 -8.07 -22.14
N THR A 115 -6.95 -7.47 -21.77
CA THR A 115 -7.16 -6.03 -21.91
C THR A 115 -6.52 -5.28 -20.74
N GLU A 116 -6.29 -3.98 -20.90
CA GLU A 116 -5.83 -3.11 -19.82
C GLU A 116 -6.79 -3.12 -18.62
N GLU A 117 -8.09 -3.32 -18.87
CA GLU A 117 -9.10 -3.46 -17.83
C GLU A 117 -8.83 -4.68 -16.93
N VAL A 118 -8.53 -5.84 -17.51
CA VAL A 118 -8.19 -7.06 -16.77
C VAL A 118 -6.93 -6.85 -15.92
N PHE A 119 -5.88 -6.25 -16.49
CA PHE A 119 -4.66 -5.93 -15.72
C PHE A 119 -4.91 -4.91 -14.61
N SER A 120 -5.78 -3.92 -14.84
CA SER A 120 -6.18 -2.95 -13.82
C SER A 120 -6.86 -3.64 -12.64
N ILE A 121 -7.81 -4.55 -12.90
CA ILE A 121 -8.48 -5.35 -11.87
C ILE A 121 -7.46 -6.22 -11.12
N ALA A 122 -6.61 -6.94 -11.85
CA ALA A 122 -5.58 -7.81 -11.25
C ALA A 122 -4.62 -7.01 -10.36
N ARG A 123 -4.12 -5.84 -10.81
CA ARG A 123 -3.26 -4.97 -9.98
C ARG A 123 -3.96 -4.53 -8.70
N LYS A 124 -5.22 -4.09 -8.79
CA LYS A 124 -5.99 -3.63 -7.62
C LYS A 124 -6.19 -4.74 -6.60
N VAL A 125 -6.62 -5.92 -7.05
CA VAL A 125 -6.81 -7.09 -6.18
C VAL A 125 -5.47 -7.56 -5.62
N LYS A 126 -4.40 -7.58 -6.42
CA LYS A 126 -3.07 -7.99 -5.94
C LYS A 126 -2.52 -7.05 -4.87
N LEU A 127 -2.73 -5.75 -5.02
CA LEU A 127 -2.36 -4.77 -4.00
C LEU A 127 -3.16 -4.96 -2.71
N ALA A 128 -4.47 -5.23 -2.80
CA ALA A 128 -5.29 -5.52 -1.63
C ALA A 128 -4.83 -6.81 -0.91
N ASP A 129 -4.57 -7.87 -1.68
CA ASP A 129 -3.98 -9.11 -1.20
C ASP A 129 -2.66 -8.84 -0.45
N LEU A 130 -1.71 -8.17 -1.09
CA LEU A 130 -0.40 -7.84 -0.48
C LEU A 130 -0.53 -7.02 0.79
N ARG A 131 -1.44 -6.05 0.84
CA ARG A 131 -1.69 -5.22 2.03
C ARG A 131 -2.25 -6.06 3.17
N HIS A 132 -3.29 -6.86 2.93
CA HIS A 132 -3.84 -7.74 3.96
C HIS A 132 -2.81 -8.79 4.42
N ASN A 133 -2.00 -9.31 3.50
CA ASN A 133 -0.96 -10.27 3.83
C ASN A 133 0.25 -9.65 4.56
N SER A 134 0.40 -8.33 4.50
CA SER A 134 1.39 -7.55 5.26
C SER A 134 0.90 -7.16 6.66
N GLU A 135 -0.38 -7.35 6.97
CA GLU A 135 -0.93 -7.07 8.29
C GLU A 135 -0.39 -8.07 9.32
N LEU A 136 0.49 -7.59 10.21
CA LEU A 136 1.10 -8.40 11.26
C LEU A 136 0.26 -8.41 12.55
N GLY A 137 -0.68 -7.48 12.72
CA GLY A 137 -1.58 -7.40 13.86
C GLY A 137 -2.45 -8.65 14.04
N ARG A 138 -2.73 -9.39 12.96
CA ARG A 138 -3.44 -10.67 13.02
C ARG A 138 -2.60 -11.83 13.55
N LEU A 139 -1.28 -11.69 13.65
CA LEU A 139 -0.38 -12.76 14.08
C LEU A 139 -0.16 -12.74 15.59
N SER A 140 -0.43 -13.88 16.23
CA SER A 140 -0.15 -14.10 17.66
C SER A 140 1.36 -14.02 17.95
N VAL A 141 2.17 -14.61 17.07
CA VAL A 141 3.63 -14.60 17.11
C VAL A 141 4.17 -14.20 15.74
N VAL A 142 5.06 -13.21 15.71
CA VAL A 142 5.75 -12.78 14.49
C VAL A 142 7.09 -13.48 14.38
N SER A 143 7.30 -14.23 13.31
CA SER A 143 8.55 -14.94 13.05
C SER A 143 9.47 -14.15 12.10
N SER A 144 10.73 -14.56 12.00
CA SER A 144 11.66 -14.01 11.00
C SER A 144 11.20 -14.26 9.55
N ARG A 145 10.36 -15.28 9.31
CA ARG A 145 9.75 -15.51 7.99
C ARG A 145 8.73 -14.43 7.66
N ASP A 146 7.99 -13.94 8.65
CA ASP A 146 7.00 -12.88 8.47
C ASP A 146 7.67 -11.55 8.18
N ILE A 147 8.78 -11.23 8.84
CA ILE A 147 9.58 -10.03 8.56
C ILE A 147 10.14 -10.07 7.13
N LYS A 148 10.74 -11.20 6.72
CA LYS A 148 11.21 -11.38 5.33
C LYS A 148 10.09 -11.27 4.31
N ARG A 149 8.89 -11.78 4.65
CA ARG A 149 7.70 -11.66 3.82
C ARG A 149 7.25 -10.20 3.70
N LEU A 150 7.27 -9.44 4.79
CA LEU A 150 6.94 -8.01 4.78
C LEU A 150 7.90 -7.22 3.88
N GLU A 151 9.22 -7.47 3.98
CA GLU A 151 10.21 -6.87 3.07
C GLU A 151 9.98 -7.26 1.61
N LYS A 152 9.66 -8.54 1.35
CA LYS A 152 9.34 -9.05 0.00
C LYS A 152 8.11 -8.35 -0.57
N TYR A 153 7.05 -8.19 0.21
CA TYR A 153 5.81 -7.56 -0.23
C TYR A 153 5.94 -6.05 -0.39
N ARG A 154 6.75 -5.37 0.43
CA ARG A 154 7.09 -3.96 0.21
C ARG A 154 7.71 -3.72 -1.16
N LYS A 155 8.60 -4.62 -1.61
CA LYS A 155 9.18 -4.57 -2.96
C LYS A 155 8.11 -4.79 -4.04
N ALA A 156 7.21 -5.76 -3.84
CA ALA A 156 6.12 -6.03 -4.77
C ALA A 156 5.15 -4.84 -4.90
N GLN A 157 4.76 -4.22 -3.79
CA GLN A 157 3.95 -3.00 -3.77
C GLN A 157 4.65 -1.84 -4.49
N THR A 158 5.97 -1.75 -4.42
CA THR A 158 6.73 -0.74 -5.15
C THR A 158 6.70 -0.99 -6.66
N ILE A 159 6.84 -2.23 -7.10
CA ILE A 159 6.74 -2.61 -8.52
C ILE A 159 5.34 -2.31 -9.06
N LEU A 160 4.31 -2.59 -8.27
CA LEU A 160 2.90 -2.33 -8.60
C LEU A 160 2.48 -0.84 -8.45
N GLY A 161 3.41 0.04 -8.07
CA GLY A 161 3.18 1.48 -7.98
C GLY A 161 2.43 1.97 -6.73
N ASP A 162 2.20 1.10 -5.74
CA ASP A 162 1.55 1.45 -4.47
C ASP A 162 2.49 2.17 -3.49
N LEU A 163 3.78 1.84 -3.54
CA LEU A 163 4.82 2.53 -2.79
C LEU A 163 5.81 3.19 -3.75
N THR A 164 6.41 4.29 -3.33
CA THR A 164 7.46 4.98 -4.11
C THR A 164 8.68 5.31 -3.26
N PHE A 165 9.85 5.32 -3.87
CA PHE A 165 11.09 5.82 -3.26
C PHE A 165 11.22 7.35 -3.37
N LYS A 166 10.50 7.96 -4.31
CA LYS A 166 10.57 9.39 -4.60
C LYS A 166 9.23 9.91 -5.11
N HIS A 167 8.74 10.96 -4.48
CA HIS A 167 7.54 11.66 -4.93
C HIS A 167 7.87 13.08 -5.36
N ARG A 168 7.37 13.52 -6.52
CA ARG A 168 7.55 14.90 -7.01
C ARG A 168 6.35 15.74 -6.58
N THR A 169 6.61 16.86 -5.93
CA THR A 169 5.61 17.89 -5.67
C THR A 169 5.78 19.02 -6.69
N PRO A 170 4.85 19.98 -6.80
CA PRO A 170 5.06 21.15 -7.67
C PRO A 170 6.30 21.98 -7.35
N PHE A 171 6.84 21.89 -6.12
CA PHE A 171 7.92 22.75 -5.64
C PHE A 171 9.24 22.02 -5.38
N GLY A 172 9.25 20.69 -5.47
CA GLY A 172 10.40 19.89 -5.07
C GLY A 172 10.16 18.38 -5.19
N SER A 173 10.91 17.63 -4.40
CA SER A 173 10.70 16.19 -4.28
C SER A 173 10.96 15.66 -2.90
N ILE A 174 10.24 14.62 -2.54
CA ILE A 174 10.33 13.96 -1.24
C ILE A 174 10.95 12.59 -1.44
N THR A 175 11.91 12.25 -0.59
CA THR A 175 12.53 10.92 -0.51
C THR A 175 12.62 10.50 0.95
N VAL A 176 12.56 9.19 1.19
CA VAL A 176 12.78 8.61 2.51
C VAL A 176 13.98 7.69 2.45
N GLU A 177 14.85 7.78 3.44
CA GLU A 177 16.01 6.90 3.62
C GLU A 177 15.98 6.27 4.99
N VAL A 178 16.35 4.99 5.08
CA VAL A 178 16.67 4.32 6.34
C VAL A 178 18.13 3.91 6.27
N ASN A 179 18.93 4.34 7.26
CA ASN A 179 20.37 4.08 7.30
C ASN A 179 21.08 4.41 5.98
N LYS A 180 20.70 5.55 5.36
CA LYS A 180 21.20 6.05 4.05
C LYS A 180 20.83 5.19 2.84
N LYS A 181 19.92 4.22 2.98
CA LYS A 181 19.37 3.44 1.87
C LYS A 181 17.96 3.93 1.53
N PRO A 182 17.56 4.00 0.25
CA PRO A 182 16.20 4.37 -0.12
C PRO A 182 15.17 3.48 0.57
N TYR A 183 14.10 4.09 1.07
CA TYR A 183 13.00 3.41 1.73
C TYR A 183 11.70 3.84 1.07
N ALA A 184 10.95 2.89 0.52
CA ALA A 184 9.70 3.19 -0.16
C ALA A 184 8.63 3.65 0.85
N PHE A 185 7.68 4.47 0.43
CA PHE A 185 6.61 5.00 1.28
C PHE A 185 5.32 5.18 0.47
N HIS A 186 4.17 5.25 1.16
CA HIS A 186 2.88 5.46 0.54
C HIS A 186 2.62 6.95 0.34
N VAL A 187 1.93 7.31 -0.74
CA VAL A 187 1.49 8.68 -1.01
C VAL A 187 -0.01 8.67 -1.26
N LYS A 188 -0.74 9.47 -0.48
CA LYS A 188 -2.17 9.71 -0.67
C LYS A 188 -2.37 11.15 -1.10
N GLN A 189 -3.22 11.38 -2.10
CA GLN A 189 -3.69 12.74 -2.36
C GLN A 189 -4.65 13.15 -1.26
N ASP A 190 -4.47 14.37 -0.77
CA ASP A 190 -5.48 14.99 0.07
C ASP A 190 -6.57 15.52 -0.86
N LEU A 191 -7.78 14.95 -0.77
CA LEU A 191 -8.91 15.33 -1.62
C LEU A 191 -9.55 16.65 -1.18
N GLU A 192 -9.30 17.09 0.06
CA GLU A 192 -9.87 18.31 0.64
C GLU A 192 -8.88 19.49 0.59
N GLN A 193 -7.57 19.24 0.49
CA GLN A 193 -6.52 20.26 0.43
C GLN A 193 -5.71 20.21 -0.88
N ARG A 194 -5.05 21.33 -1.25
CA ARG A 194 -3.96 21.31 -2.25
C ARG A 194 -2.71 20.69 -1.61
N GLY A 195 -2.74 19.37 -1.41
CA GLY A 195 -1.72 18.67 -0.63
C GLY A 195 -1.62 17.18 -0.90
N ILE A 196 -0.67 16.57 -0.21
CA ILE A 196 -0.46 15.12 -0.18
C ILE A 196 -0.16 14.67 1.25
N SER A 197 -0.46 13.43 1.57
CA SER A 197 -0.03 12.76 2.79
C SER A 197 0.92 11.62 2.46
N LEU A 198 1.98 11.47 3.25
CA LEU A 198 2.92 10.37 3.21
C LEU A 198 2.69 9.45 4.39
N GLU A 199 2.66 8.14 4.16
CA GLU A 199 2.65 7.15 5.23
C GLU A 199 3.90 6.27 5.13
N ILE A 200 4.65 6.21 6.23
CA ILE A 200 5.90 5.46 6.32
C ILE A 200 5.76 4.42 7.43
N ASP A 201 5.49 3.18 7.01
CA ASP A 201 5.44 2.02 7.89
C ASP A 201 6.84 1.67 8.44
N THR A 202 6.94 1.59 9.77
CA THR A 202 8.16 1.27 10.51
C THR A 202 8.26 -0.19 10.94
N LEU A 203 7.25 -1.05 10.71
CA LEU A 203 7.30 -2.47 11.07
C LEU A 203 8.53 -3.23 10.56
N PRO A 204 9.03 -2.98 9.34
CA PRO A 204 10.24 -3.67 8.85
C PRO A 204 11.54 -3.21 9.53
N LEU A 205 11.51 -2.16 10.36
CA LEU A 205 12.70 -1.51 10.89
C LEU A 205 13.14 -2.10 12.22
N SER A 206 14.43 -2.00 12.49
CA SER A 206 15.06 -2.48 13.72
C SER A 206 15.37 -1.32 14.68
N ILE A 207 15.49 -1.64 15.96
CA ILE A 207 15.99 -0.69 16.97
C ILE A 207 17.34 -0.11 16.49
N ASP A 208 17.52 1.19 16.73
CA ASP A 208 18.63 2.03 16.27
C ASP A 208 18.65 2.39 14.78
N ASP A 209 17.71 1.89 13.96
CA ASP A 209 17.56 2.39 12.59
C ASP A 209 17.25 3.88 12.58
N LEU A 210 17.90 4.58 11.65
CA LEU A 210 17.72 6.02 11.44
C LEU A 210 16.92 6.25 10.16
N LEU A 211 15.68 6.68 10.32
CA LEU A 211 14.78 7.06 9.25
C LEU A 211 14.87 8.56 9.02
N MET A 212 14.97 8.98 7.76
CA MET A 212 15.10 10.38 7.39
C MET A 212 14.19 10.70 6.22
N VAL A 213 13.23 11.59 6.45
CA VAL A 213 12.44 12.19 5.39
C VAL A 213 13.18 13.42 4.89
N ARG A 214 13.47 13.46 3.59
CA ARG A 214 14.08 14.62 2.94
C ARG A 214 13.09 15.24 1.99
N TYR A 215 12.84 16.54 2.19
CA TYR A 215 12.15 17.36 1.22
C TYR A 215 13.15 18.30 0.55
N ASP A 216 13.46 18.03 -0.71
CA ASP A 216 14.30 18.90 -1.55
C ASP A 216 13.42 19.90 -2.28
N PHE A 217 13.26 21.09 -1.69
CA PHE A 217 12.41 22.17 -2.21
C PHE A 217 13.19 23.44 -2.56
N GLY A 218 14.45 23.59 -2.11
CA GLY A 218 15.34 24.69 -2.48
C GLY A 218 14.97 26.08 -1.93
N GLY A 219 14.25 26.18 -0.80
CA GLY A 219 13.92 27.44 -0.12
C GLY A 219 14.46 27.50 1.32
N LYS A 220 13.86 28.35 2.16
CA LYS A 220 14.25 28.51 3.57
C LYS A 220 13.14 28.07 4.53
N ILE A 221 13.51 27.59 5.71
CA ILE A 221 12.57 27.40 6.83
C ILE A 221 12.26 28.79 7.40
N VAL A 222 10.97 29.09 7.58
CA VAL A 222 10.51 30.37 8.14
C VAL A 222 9.82 30.22 9.48
N ASP A 223 9.26 29.03 9.76
CA ASP A 223 8.61 28.76 11.03
C ASP A 223 8.69 27.26 11.40
N TYR A 224 8.59 27.00 12.71
CA TYR A 224 8.60 25.67 13.28
C TYR A 224 7.81 25.65 14.59
N GLU A 225 6.80 24.78 14.64
CA GLU A 225 5.97 24.54 15.81
C GLU A 225 5.96 23.05 16.15
N SER A 226 5.95 22.72 17.43
CA SER A 226 5.85 21.34 17.90
C SER A 226 5.07 21.27 19.19
N ASN A 227 4.20 20.27 19.28
CA ASN A 227 3.53 19.84 20.50
C ASN A 227 3.80 18.35 20.73
N GLU A 228 3.05 17.71 21.63
CA GLU A 228 3.27 16.31 21.98
C GLU A 228 3.10 15.34 20.80
N THR A 229 2.18 15.60 19.86
CA THR A 229 1.76 14.64 18.82
C THR A 229 1.86 15.19 17.39
N THR A 230 2.19 16.46 17.25
CA THR A 230 2.28 17.17 15.95
C THR A 230 3.55 18.03 15.88
N VAL A 231 4.21 17.99 14.73
CA VAL A 231 5.30 18.90 14.38
C VAL A 231 4.99 19.54 13.04
N SER A 232 4.99 20.88 12.99
CA SER A 232 4.70 21.67 11.79
C SER A 232 5.96 22.47 11.42
N THR A 233 6.42 22.32 10.17
CA THR A 233 7.52 23.13 9.62
C THR A 233 7.02 23.89 8.41
N ILE A 234 7.20 25.21 8.42
CA ILE A 234 6.82 26.07 7.29
C ILE A 234 8.08 26.46 6.52
N TYR A 235 8.04 26.18 5.23
CA TYR A 235 9.06 26.53 4.27
C TYR A 235 8.54 27.65 3.37
N GLN A 236 9.41 28.58 2.98
CA GLN A 236 9.11 29.63 2.02
C GLN A 236 9.97 29.50 0.76
N LYS A 237 9.32 29.55 -0.41
CA LYS A 237 9.95 29.65 -1.72
C LYS A 237 9.23 30.71 -2.56
N GLY A 238 9.87 31.87 -2.75
CA GLY A 238 9.21 33.01 -3.38
C GLY A 238 7.98 33.47 -2.57
N GLN A 239 6.82 33.50 -3.22
CA GLN A 239 5.52 33.82 -2.62
C GLN A 239 4.76 32.59 -2.09
N THR A 240 5.31 31.39 -2.26
CA THR A 240 4.67 30.16 -1.80
C THR A 240 5.17 29.79 -0.41
N LEU A 241 4.22 29.51 0.48
CA LEU A 241 4.45 28.82 1.75
C LEU A 241 4.12 27.35 1.57
N ILE A 242 4.99 26.49 2.08
CA ILE A 242 4.79 25.04 2.08
C ILE A 242 4.82 24.60 3.53
N ARG A 243 3.73 24.00 3.98
CA ARG A 243 3.61 23.46 5.34
C ARG A 243 3.83 21.96 5.28
N VAL A 244 4.70 21.46 6.16
CA VAL A 244 4.95 20.04 6.34
C VAL A 244 4.64 19.69 7.79
N GLU A 245 3.68 18.79 7.97
CA GLU A 245 3.16 18.41 9.29
C GLU A 245 3.37 16.93 9.52
N ALA A 246 4.16 16.57 10.51
CA ALA A 246 4.28 15.20 10.98
C ALA A 246 3.29 14.95 12.12
N PHE A 247 2.61 13.81 12.05
CA PHE A 247 1.67 13.35 13.08
C PHE A 247 2.14 12.02 13.66
N SER A 248 1.93 11.82 14.97
CA SER A 248 2.07 10.52 15.62
C SER A 248 0.89 10.30 16.57
N GLY A 249 0.38 9.05 16.64
CA GLY A 249 -0.60 8.65 17.65
C GLY A 249 -0.02 8.66 19.07
N SER A 250 1.30 8.80 19.20
CA SER A 250 2.04 8.79 20.46
C SER A 250 2.84 10.10 20.65
N LYS A 251 3.40 10.30 21.84
CA LYS A 251 4.24 11.48 22.10
C LYS A 251 5.53 11.41 21.27
N PHE A 252 5.88 12.50 20.56
CA PHE A 252 7.15 12.63 19.84
C PHE A 252 8.38 12.64 20.77
N ASN A 253 8.19 13.07 22.03
CA ASN A 253 9.20 12.99 23.07
C ASN A 253 9.26 11.56 23.65
N TYR A 254 10.47 11.10 23.98
CA TYR A 254 10.76 9.75 24.49
C TYR A 254 9.62 9.15 25.33
N SER A 255 9.15 8.00 24.88
CA SER A 255 8.09 7.22 25.49
C SER A 255 8.50 5.75 25.39
N GLU A 256 8.43 4.98 26.49
CA GLU A 256 8.55 3.51 26.45
C GLU A 256 7.46 2.85 25.58
N HIS A 257 6.48 3.64 25.14
CA HIS A 257 5.28 3.20 24.44
C HIS A 257 5.22 3.67 22.98
N ALA A 258 6.35 4.05 22.37
CA ALA A 258 6.40 4.41 20.95
C ALA A 258 7.59 3.74 20.24
N PRO A 259 7.42 3.24 19.00
CA PRO A 259 8.50 2.58 18.27
C PRO A 259 9.58 3.54 17.77
N TYR A 260 9.25 4.81 17.54
CA TYR A 260 10.17 5.80 17.00
C TYR A 260 10.11 7.14 17.75
N GLN A 261 11.20 7.90 17.65
CA GLN A 261 11.34 9.23 18.23
C GLN A 261 11.80 10.22 17.16
N LEU A 262 11.14 11.39 17.07
CA LEU A 262 11.62 12.49 16.23
C LEU A 262 12.86 13.12 16.89
N ILE A 263 13.99 13.15 16.18
CA ILE A 263 15.26 13.65 16.74
C ILE A 263 15.62 15.07 16.26
N ASN A 264 15.00 15.56 15.19
CA ASN A 264 15.20 16.94 14.73
C ASN A 264 14.01 17.49 13.94
N ARG A 265 14.00 18.82 13.78
CA ARG A 265 12.98 19.57 13.02
C ARG A 265 12.94 19.30 11.51
N THR A 266 13.84 18.48 10.97
CA THR A 266 13.90 18.17 9.54
C THR A 266 13.31 16.81 9.18
N GLY A 267 12.57 16.17 10.11
CA GLY A 267 11.90 14.89 9.85
C GLY A 267 12.85 13.69 9.93
N THR A 268 13.85 13.74 10.83
CA THR A 268 14.66 12.56 11.15
C THR A 268 14.10 11.86 12.38
N TYR A 269 13.94 10.55 12.30
CA TYR A 269 13.39 9.68 13.32
C TYR A 269 14.38 8.57 13.66
N LYS A 270 14.49 8.24 14.95
CA LYS A 270 15.25 7.08 15.43
C LYS A 270 14.27 6.01 15.90
N ILE A 271 14.46 4.76 15.49
CA ILE A 271 13.72 3.63 16.07
C ILE A 271 14.28 3.34 17.46
N VAL A 272 13.44 3.48 18.48
CA VAL A 272 13.84 3.40 19.90
C VAL A 272 13.24 2.18 20.61
N ASN A 273 12.17 1.60 20.06
CA ASN A 273 11.57 0.35 20.53
C ASN A 273 11.26 -0.53 19.32
N ASP A 274 11.14 -1.84 19.56
CA ASP A 274 10.76 -2.82 18.54
C ASP A 274 9.37 -2.50 17.94
N PRO A 275 9.27 -2.10 16.66
CA PRO A 275 8.01 -1.76 16.00
C PRO A 275 6.99 -2.90 16.01
N ILE A 276 7.45 -4.15 16.01
CA ILE A 276 6.59 -5.34 15.99
C ILE A 276 5.74 -5.45 17.27
N LYS A 277 6.15 -4.84 18.38
CA LYS A 277 5.34 -4.76 19.60
C LYS A 277 4.06 -3.93 19.39
N PHE A 278 4.08 -2.99 18.44
CA PHE A 278 3.00 -2.05 18.15
C PHE A 278 2.20 -2.43 16.89
N ARG A 279 2.46 -3.62 16.32
CA ARG A 279 1.84 -4.10 15.07
C ARG A 279 0.31 -4.11 15.06
N SER A 280 -0.33 -4.26 16.21
CA SER A 280 -1.78 -4.26 16.33
C SER A 280 -2.39 -2.84 16.33
N TYR A 281 -1.55 -1.80 16.33
CA TYR A 281 -1.95 -0.40 16.41
C TYR A 281 -1.27 0.40 15.27
N PRO A 282 -1.88 0.47 14.08
CA PRO A 282 -1.34 1.17 12.91
C PRO A 282 -0.85 2.59 13.19
N HIS A 283 -1.58 3.35 14.00
CA HIS A 283 -1.23 4.73 14.35
C HIS A 283 0.06 4.88 15.17
N ASP A 284 0.55 3.80 15.78
CA ASP A 284 1.76 3.82 16.60
C ASP A 284 3.02 3.52 15.79
N HIS A 285 2.90 2.75 14.71
CA HIS A 285 4.04 2.32 13.89
C HIS A 285 4.07 2.91 12.48
N ILE A 286 3.11 3.77 12.13
CA ILE A 286 3.10 4.53 10.87
C ILE A 286 3.44 6.00 11.16
N ILE A 287 4.49 6.49 10.53
CA ILE A 287 4.80 7.92 10.51
C ILE A 287 3.99 8.56 9.38
N THR A 288 3.11 9.51 9.72
CA THR A 288 2.33 10.27 8.75
C THR A 288 2.88 11.68 8.59
N LEU A 289 3.11 12.12 7.35
CA LEU A 289 3.48 13.50 7.04
C LEU A 289 2.52 14.11 6.01
N SER A 290 1.86 15.20 6.35
CA SER A 290 1.06 16.01 5.43
C SER A 290 1.89 17.14 4.83
N PHE A 291 1.77 17.35 3.53
CA PHE A 291 2.40 18.42 2.79
C PHE A 291 1.31 19.24 2.12
N SER A 292 1.21 20.52 2.47
CA SER A 292 0.27 21.46 1.86
C SER A 292 1.00 22.73 1.43
N TRP A 293 0.42 23.47 0.49
CA TRP A 293 1.02 24.71 0.01
C TRP A 293 -0.02 25.78 -0.30
N GLU A 294 0.37 27.02 -0.01
CA GLU A 294 -0.42 28.22 -0.25
C GLU A 294 0.42 29.24 -1.00
N GLN A 295 -0.17 29.89 -2.01
CA GLN A 295 0.41 31.08 -2.62
C GLN A 295 -0.11 32.29 -1.86
N ASN A 296 0.80 33.08 -1.29
CA ASN A 296 0.44 34.41 -0.84
C ASN A 296 0.17 35.25 -2.10
N GLU A 297 -1.10 35.43 -2.44
CA GLU A 297 -1.50 36.49 -3.36
C GLU A 297 -1.08 37.81 -2.71
N SER A 298 -0.05 38.46 -3.25
CA SER A 298 0.31 39.80 -2.81
C SER A 298 -0.92 40.70 -2.95
N GLU A 299 -1.36 41.31 -1.85
CA GLU A 299 -2.29 42.45 -1.88
C GLU A 299 -1.85 43.37 -3.01
N THR A 300 -2.67 43.44 -4.04
CA THR A 300 -2.46 44.36 -5.15
C THR A 300 -2.55 45.74 -4.52
N TYR A 301 -1.43 46.49 -4.52
CA TYR A 301 -1.43 47.89 -4.14
C TYR A 301 -2.57 48.58 -4.91
N ARG A 302 -3.67 48.90 -4.23
CA ARG A 302 -4.60 49.93 -4.67
C ARG A 302 -3.82 51.24 -4.60
N MET A 303 -3.08 51.57 -5.66
CA MET A 303 -2.82 52.97 -5.94
C MET A 303 -4.16 53.58 -6.32
N THR A 304 -4.77 54.18 -5.31
CA THR A 304 -5.77 55.22 -5.52
C THR A 304 -4.95 56.47 -5.83
N LEU A 305 -4.91 56.85 -7.11
CA LEU A 305 -5.07 58.21 -7.65
C LEU A 305 -4.70 58.20 -9.14
#